data_AF-A0A1H5UQK7-F1
#
_entry.id   AF-A0A1H5UQK7-F1
#
_cell.length_a   1.000
_cell.length_b   1.000
_cell.length_c   1.000
_cell.angle_alpha   90.00
_cell.angle_beta   90.00
_cell.angle_gamma   90.00
#
_symmetry.space_group_name_H-M   'P 1'
#
loop_
_entity.id
_entity.type
_entity.pdbx_description
1 polymer ?
#
loop_
_entity_poly.entity_id
_entity_poly.type
_entity_poly.pdbx_seq_one_letter_code
_entity_poly.pdbx_strand_id
1 'polypeptide(L)' 'MDRHRTGKISNLLAIIASAFFAAVGIAGYQRTEDVRQLLLFVALAALAFGVVKLAFYGINRLLDKIE' A
#
# COMPACT_ATOMS: atom_id res chain seq x y z
N MET A 1 2.37 23.24 -2.54
CA MET A 1 1.04 23.49 -3.16
C MET A 1 0.81 22.35 -4.15
N ASP A 2 -0.21 21.51 -3.93
CA ASP A 2 -0.54 20.34 -4.77
C ASP A 2 -0.53 20.71 -6.26
N ARG A 3 0.58 20.43 -6.97
CA ARG A 3 0.63 20.67 -8.41
C ARG A 3 0.21 19.46 -9.22
N HIS A 4 0.26 18.26 -8.65
CA HIS A 4 -0.15 17.04 -9.34
C HIS A 4 -1.09 16.23 -8.45
N ARG A 5 -2.20 15.77 -9.03
CA ARG A 5 -3.15 14.82 -8.40
C ARG A 5 -2.50 13.50 -7.97
N THR A 6 -1.18 13.31 -8.18
CA THR A 6 -0.38 12.15 -7.76
C THR A 6 -0.46 11.89 -6.27
N GLY A 7 -0.54 12.90 -5.40
CA GLY A 7 -0.67 12.67 -3.95
C GLY A 7 -1.96 11.93 -3.59
N LYS A 8 -3.09 12.32 -4.19
CA LYS A 8 -4.40 11.67 -3.98
C LYS A 8 -4.46 10.29 -4.63
N ILE A 9 -3.90 10.14 -5.84
CA ILE A 9 -3.85 8.84 -6.55
C ILE A 9 -2.95 7.85 -5.79
N SER A 10 -1.79 8.29 -5.32
CA SER A 10 -0.87 7.49 -4.49
C SER A 10 -1.57 6.97 -3.24
N ASN A 11 -2.27 7.86 -2.51
CA ASN A 11 -2.95 7.47 -1.29
C ASN A 11 -4.09 6.48 -1.57
N LEU A 12 -4.85 6.69 -2.65
CA LEU A 12 -5.91 5.77 -3.07
C LEU A 12 -5.36 4.39 -3.44
N LEU A 13 -4.30 4.34 -4.26
CA LEU A 13 -3.66 3.08 -4.64
C LEU A 13 -3.05 2.34 -3.45
N ALA A 14 -2.43 3.09 -2.53
CA ALA A 14 -1.87 2.52 -1.30
C ALA A 14 -2.96 1.89 -0.43
N ILE A 15 -4.11 2.56 -0.30
CA ILE A 15 -5.28 2.04 0.43
C ILE A 15 -5.82 0.77 -0.25
N ILE A 16 -6.01 0.79 -1.57
CA ILE A 16 -6.53 -0.38 -2.32
C ILE A 16 -5.60 -1.58 -2.16
N ALA A 17 -4.28 -1.39 -2.33
CA ALA A 17 -3.30 -2.45 -2.17
C ALA A 17 -3.31 -3.02 -0.75
N SER A 18 -3.34 -2.15 0.26
CA SER A 18 -3.37 -2.57 1.67
C SER A 18 -4.65 -3.33 2.01
N ALA A 19 -5.79 -2.84 1.53
CA ALA A 19 -7.09 -3.48 1.74
C ALA A 19 -7.15 -4.87 1.10
N PHE A 20 -6.54 -5.06 -0.07
CA PHE A 20 -6.42 -6.38 -0.71
C PHE A 20 -5.68 -7.38 0.19
N PHE A 21 -4.47 -7.04 0.67
CA PHE A 21 -3.72 -7.94 1.55
C PHE A 21 -4.44 -8.21 2.86
N ALA A 22 -5.08 -7.20 3.45
CA ALA A 22 -5.89 -7.38 4.66
C ALA A 22 -7.08 -8.32 4.42
N ALA A 23 -7.81 -8.16 3.32
CA ALA A 23 -8.94 -9.01 2.97
C ALA A 23 -8.51 -10.47 2.75
N VAL A 24 -7.39 -10.68 2.05
CA VAL A 24 -6.82 -12.03 1.85
C VAL A 24 -6.38 -12.65 3.19
N GLY A 25 -5.74 -11.86 4.05
CA GLY A 25 -5.35 -12.31 5.39
C GLY A 25 -6.54 -12.76 6.24
N ILE A 26 -7.61 -11.95 6.28
CA ILE A 26 -8.84 -12.28 7.01
C ILE A 26 -9.52 -13.51 6.41
N ALA A 27 -9.67 -13.58 5.09
CA ALA A 27 -10.30 -14.71 4.41
C ALA A 27 -9.49 -16.02 4.57
N GLY A 28 -8.17 -15.91 4.70
CA GLY A 28 -7.29 -17.02 5.02
C GLY A 28 -7.45 -17.49 6.47
N TYR A 29 -7.45 -16.55 7.42
CA TYR A 29 -7.64 -16.84 8.83
C TYR A 29 -9.00 -17.51 9.10
N GLN A 30 -10.07 -17.04 8.46
CA GLN A 30 -11.40 -17.64 8.60
C GLN A 30 -11.48 -19.12 8.18
N ARG A 31 -10.54 -19.59 7.33
CA ARG A 31 -10.51 -20.99 6.86
C ARG A 31 -9.49 -21.86 7.57
N THR A 32 -8.43 -21.26 8.10
CA THR A 32 -7.25 -21.97 8.63
C THR A 32 -7.07 -21.80 10.13
N GLU A 33 -7.68 -20.77 10.71
CA GLU A 33 -7.47 -20.31 12.09
C GLU A 33 -5.99 -20.01 12.43
N ASP A 34 -5.13 -19.86 11.42
CA ASP A 34 -3.70 -19.62 11.62
C ASP A 34 -3.41 -18.13 11.82
N VAL A 35 -3.14 -17.77 13.08
CA VAL A 35 -2.78 -16.41 13.50
C VAL A 35 -1.46 -15.95 12.87
N ARG A 36 -0.50 -16.86 12.62
CA ARG A 36 0.80 -16.48 12.02
C ARG A 36 0.61 -16.04 10.57
N GLN A 37 -0.22 -16.75 9.82
CA GLN A 37 -0.60 -16.35 8.47
C GLN A 37 -1.27 -14.97 8.49
N LEU A 38 -2.23 -14.74 9.39
CA LEU A 38 -2.91 -13.46 9.52
C LEU A 38 -1.93 -12.31 9.76
N LEU A 39 -1.02 -12.47 10.73
CA LEU A 39 -0.01 -11.46 11.07
C LEU A 39 0.91 -11.17 9.89
N LEU A 40 1.28 -12.19 9.11
CA LEU A 40 2.10 -12.03 7.92
C LEU A 40 1.37 -11.18 6.86
N PHE A 41 0.09 -11.43 6.62
CA PHE A 41 -0.71 -10.63 5.69
C PHE A 41 -0.95 -9.19 6.18
N VAL A 42 -1.11 -8.98 7.48
CA VAL A 42 -1.18 -7.64 8.07
C VAL A 42 0.14 -6.88 7.87
N ALA A 43 1.28 -7.55 8.10
CA ALA A 43 2.59 -6.97 7.84
C ALA A 43 2.78 -6.64 6.35
N LEU A 44 2.35 -7.53 5.45
CA LEU A 44 2.35 -7.27 4.00
C LEU A 44 1.46 -6.10 3.61
N ALA A 45 0.29 -5.94 4.24
CA ALA A 45 -0.59 -4.79 3.99
C ALA A 45 0.11 -3.46 4.36
N ALA A 46 0.74 -3.40 5.53
CA ALA A 46 1.49 -2.22 5.96
C ALA A 46 2.71 -1.95 5.05
N LEU A 47 3.43 -2.99 4.65
CA LEU A 47 4.54 -2.88 3.69
C LEU A 47 4.07 -2.37 2.33
N ALA A 48 2.95 -2.88 1.80
CA ALA A 48 2.39 -2.43 0.54
C ALA A 48 2.05 -0.93 0.56
N PHE A 49 1.46 -0.44 1.66
CA PHE A 49 1.21 0.99 1.83
C PHE A 49 2.50 1.82 1.75
N GLY A 50 3.54 1.38 2.48
CA GLY A 50 4.84 2.04 2.50
C GLY A 50 5.52 2.06 1.13
N VAL A 51 5.54 0.90 0.44
CA VAL A 51 6.14 0.75 -0.89
C VAL A 51 5.44 1.64 -1.92
N VAL A 52 4.10 1.69 -1.93
CA VAL A 52 3.37 2.57 -2.85
C VAL A 52 3.72 4.03 -2.57
N LYS A 53 3.72 4.47 -1.32
CA LYS A 53 4.10 5.85 -0.98
C LYS A 53 5.53 6.18 -1.40
N LEU A 54 6.48 5.28 -1.17
CA LEU A 54 7.88 5.47 -1.56
C LEU A 54 8.04 5.53 -3.09
N ALA A 55 7.32 4.70 -3.83
CA ALA A 55 7.33 4.73 -5.29
C ALA A 55 6.84 6.09 -5.81
N PHE A 56 5.71 6.59 -5.30
CA PHE A 56 5.19 7.91 -5.70
C PHE A 56 6.08 9.06 -5.22
N TYR A 57 6.71 8.95 -4.06
CA TYR A 57 7.72 9.91 -3.62
C TYR A 57 8.91 9.95 -4.59
N GLY A 58 9.40 8.79 -5.03
CA GLY A 58 10.44 8.69 -6.04
C GLY A 58 10.04 9.32 -7.39
N ILE A 59 8.82 9.02 -7.86
CA ILE A 59 8.27 9.59 -9.10
C ILE A 59 8.18 11.11 -9.02
N ASN A 60 7.63 11.66 -7.93
CA ASN A 60 7.56 13.11 -7.75
C ASN A 60 8.96 13.74 -7.70
N ARG A 61 9.93 13.11 -7.01
CA ARG A 61 11.31 13.61 -6.95
C ARG A 61 12.02 13.58 -8.31
N LEU A 62 11.69 12.62 -9.18
CA LEU A 62 12.20 12.57 -10.53
C LEU A 62 11.58 13.67 -11.40
N LEU A 63 10.27 13.90 -11.25
CA LEU A 63 9.56 14.96 -11.96
C LEU A 63 10.09 16.35 -11.57
N ASP A 64 10.29 16.59 -10.27
CA ASP A 64 10.86 17.84 -9.73
C ASP A 64 12.29 18.14 -10.21
N LYS A 65 12.99 17.17 -10.81
CA LYS A 65 14.34 17.38 -11.39
C LYS A 65 14.31 17.68 -12.89
N ILE A 66 13.19 17.38 -13.54
CA ILE A 66 13.01 17.54 -14.98
C ILE A 66 12.33 18.90 -15.26
N GLU A 67 11.48 19.37 -14.34
CA GLU A 67 11.03 20.77 -14.25
C GLU A 67 12.14 21.69 -13.70
#